data_AF-A0AA95FEQ6-F1
#
_entry.id   AF-A0AA95FEQ6-F1
#
_cell.length_a   1.000
_cell.length_b   1.000
_cell.length_c   1.000
_cell.angle_alpha   90.00
_cell.angle_beta   90.00
_cell.angle_gamma   90.00
#
_symmetry.space_group_name_H-M   'P 1'
#
loop_
_entity.id
_entity.type
_entity.pdbx_description
1 polymer ?
#
loop_
_entity_poly.entity_id
_entity_poly.type
_entity_poly.pdbx_seq_one_letter_code
_entity_poly.pdbx_strand_id
1 'polypeptide(L)'
;MKTFIKILISSISLTFYTGAFSQTYTVSFTLPQVALMDIEQATSINLDLIKPTEAGNRLTNPTNNTTKWLNYTSAVASGGTRSITASITQNIPGIDIKLQIASATGSGAGALGTPSSQITLSTTPTTIVSGIGGAYTGNGVGNGHQLTFSVTPNNYTNLTASNNSVTVTYTITDNGVSPASNIPVNIAGTPSAIIIPPITEAGNDYTGSYTSSGNPITLGTYTISRSVLLGLALLETGSIVSQIKMYYTPTLWNNSLHLYANRNGGTGTITGLCLGCSVYFNNGNTYPEILQTDSAFFDLMFAGTLGLLVTQISYSSIPISIRLGGVSVTVPAATYTAQINFHQ
;
A
#
# COMPACT_ATOMS: atom_id res chain seq x y z
N MET A 1 -20.59 -66.58 -31.70
CA MET A 1 -19.31 -66.09 -32.26
C MET A 1 -19.48 -64.57 -32.37
N LYS A 2 -19.07 -63.72 -31.41
CA LYS A 2 -17.67 -63.36 -31.03
C LYS A 2 -16.83 -63.03 -32.28
N THR A 3 -16.24 -61.85 -32.49
CA THR A 3 -16.26 -60.53 -31.81
C THR A 3 -15.72 -59.49 -32.85
N PHE A 4 -15.44 -58.19 -32.64
CA PHE A 4 -15.26 -57.29 -31.49
C PHE A 4 -15.61 -55.83 -31.90
N ILE A 5 -15.92 -54.96 -30.94
CA ILE A 5 -15.93 -53.48 -31.10
C ILE A 5 -14.54 -52.93 -30.75
N LYS A 6 -14.01 -51.98 -31.53
CA LYS A 6 -12.82 -51.19 -31.16
C LYS A 6 -13.23 -49.96 -30.34
N ILE A 7 -13.26 -50.09 -29.01
CA ILE A 7 -13.24 -48.94 -28.10
C ILE A 7 -11.79 -48.46 -27.98
N LEU A 8 -11.53 -47.22 -28.38
CA LEU A 8 -10.27 -46.55 -28.11
C LEU A 8 -10.30 -46.06 -26.65
N ILE A 9 -9.70 -46.83 -25.74
CA ILE A 9 -9.53 -46.42 -24.35
C ILE A 9 -8.46 -45.33 -24.31
N SER A 10 -8.88 -44.07 -24.20
CA SER A 10 -8.01 -42.97 -23.78
C SER A 10 -7.65 -43.17 -22.31
N SER A 11 -6.64 -43.99 -22.05
CA SER A 11 -6.13 -44.20 -20.70
C SER A 11 -5.43 -42.93 -20.20
N ILE A 12 -6.07 -42.21 -19.29
CA ILE A 12 -5.37 -41.26 -18.41
C ILE A 12 -4.38 -42.09 -17.58
N SER A 13 -3.12 -42.08 -17.99
CA SER A 13 -2.02 -42.69 -17.25
C SER A 13 -1.57 -41.74 -16.15
N LEU A 14 -2.14 -41.92 -14.96
CA LEU A 14 -1.75 -41.15 -13.78
C LEU A 14 -0.32 -41.53 -13.38
N THR A 15 0.63 -40.66 -13.71
CA THR A 15 2.07 -40.92 -13.51
C THR A 15 2.47 -40.44 -12.12
N PHE A 16 2.86 -41.37 -11.24
CA PHE A 16 3.34 -41.03 -9.89
C PHE A 16 4.83 -40.72 -9.92
N TYR A 17 5.14 -39.43 -9.81
CA TYR A 17 6.49 -38.93 -9.59
C TYR A 17 6.76 -38.79 -8.10
N THR A 18 7.85 -39.39 -7.61
CA THR A 18 8.23 -39.31 -6.19
C THR A 18 9.28 -38.23 -5.99
N GLY A 19 8.85 -37.09 -5.47
CA GLY A 19 9.69 -36.01 -4.99
C GLY A 19 8.84 -35.04 -4.19
N ALA A 20 9.37 -34.53 -3.08
CA ALA A 20 8.74 -33.47 -2.31
C ALA A 20 9.57 -32.21 -2.51
N PHE A 21 9.01 -31.24 -3.23
CA PHE A 21 9.58 -29.90 -3.31
C PHE A 21 8.87 -29.02 -2.27
N SER A 22 9.66 -28.37 -1.41
CA SER A 22 9.18 -27.29 -0.55
C SER A 22 10.34 -26.34 -0.24
N GLN A 23 10.15 -25.04 -0.48
CA GLN A 23 11.07 -23.98 -0.09
C GLN A 23 10.29 -22.81 0.52
N THR A 24 10.74 -22.38 1.70
CA THR A 24 10.13 -21.29 2.49
C THR A 24 11.06 -20.08 2.50
N TYR A 25 10.51 -18.89 2.27
CA TYR A 25 11.24 -17.63 2.27
C TYR A 25 10.52 -16.59 3.13
N THR A 26 11.20 -16.06 4.15
CA THR A 26 10.68 -14.93 4.93
C THR A 26 10.73 -13.65 4.09
N VAL A 27 9.65 -12.89 4.11
CA VAL A 27 9.54 -11.56 3.50
C VAL A 27 9.17 -10.53 4.56
N SER A 28 9.74 -9.34 4.47
CA SER A 28 9.60 -8.26 5.46
C SER A 28 9.51 -6.89 4.78
N PHE A 29 8.40 -6.19 4.96
CA PHE A 29 8.14 -4.87 4.36
C PHE A 29 7.87 -3.83 5.44
N THR A 30 8.56 -2.68 5.40
CA THR A 30 8.32 -1.58 6.35
C THR A 30 7.52 -0.48 5.69
N LEU A 31 6.36 -0.15 6.26
CA LEU A 31 5.61 1.05 5.92
C LEU A 31 6.03 2.19 6.88
N PRO A 32 6.47 3.35 6.36
CA PRO A 32 6.94 4.45 7.19
C PRO A 32 5.76 5.22 7.80
N GLN A 33 6.02 5.92 8.91
CA GLN A 33 5.11 6.98 9.35
C GLN A 33 5.17 8.16 8.36
N VAL A 34 4.04 8.85 8.19
CA VAL A 34 3.88 10.01 7.32
C VAL A 34 3.12 11.09 8.10
N ALA A 35 3.54 12.34 7.96
CA ALA A 35 2.89 13.51 8.53
C ALA A 35 3.10 14.69 7.58
N LEU A 36 2.17 14.87 6.66
CA LEU A 36 2.12 16.00 5.73
C LEU A 36 0.84 16.78 5.98
N MET A 37 0.90 18.10 5.85
CA MET A 37 -0.22 19.00 6.05
C MET A 37 -0.01 20.24 5.17
N ASP A 38 -1.07 20.68 4.49
CA ASP A 38 -1.09 21.89 3.69
C ASP A 38 -2.37 22.73 3.94
N ILE A 39 -2.29 24.02 3.60
CA ILE A 39 -3.43 24.93 3.58
C ILE A 39 -3.72 25.33 2.14
N GLU A 40 -4.75 24.72 1.59
CA GLU A 40 -5.19 24.95 0.22
C GLU A 40 -5.54 26.41 -0.04
N GLN A 41 -5.12 26.88 -1.21
CA GLN A 41 -5.08 28.29 -1.56
C GLN A 41 -4.27 29.09 -0.52
N ALA A 42 -2.97 28.84 -0.36
CA ALA A 42 -2.08 29.52 0.61
C ALA A 42 -1.86 31.05 0.41
N THR A 43 -2.77 31.74 -0.28
CA THR A 43 -2.85 33.20 -0.40
C THR A 43 -3.39 33.88 0.85
N SER A 44 -3.12 35.17 1.04
CA SER A 44 -3.76 35.97 2.10
C SER A 44 -5.28 36.08 1.92
N ILE A 45 -5.99 36.38 3.01
CA ILE A 45 -7.42 36.75 3.02
C ILE A 45 -7.60 38.11 3.67
N ASN A 46 -8.54 38.90 3.16
CA ASN A 46 -8.91 40.19 3.74
C ASN A 46 -10.23 40.02 4.50
N LEU A 47 -10.31 40.62 5.69
CA LEU A 47 -11.47 40.57 6.58
C LEU A 47 -11.71 41.99 7.12
N ASP A 48 -12.15 42.87 6.22
CA ASP A 48 -12.25 44.30 6.48
C ASP A 48 -13.54 44.66 7.24
N LEU A 49 -13.42 45.30 8.40
CA LEU A 49 -14.57 45.81 9.14
C LEU A 49 -15.24 46.95 8.39
N ILE A 50 -16.56 46.85 8.25
CA ILE A 50 -17.37 47.80 7.49
C ILE A 50 -17.70 48.99 8.40
N LYS A 51 -17.27 50.19 7.99
CA LYS A 51 -17.56 51.45 8.69
C LYS A 51 -19.07 51.73 8.77
N PRO A 52 -19.58 52.34 9.86
CA PRO A 52 -20.96 52.79 9.91
C PRO A 52 -21.23 53.89 8.87
N THR A 53 -22.46 53.94 8.36
CA THR A 53 -22.95 54.97 7.43
C THR A 53 -23.59 56.17 8.12
N GLU A 54 -23.81 56.10 9.43
CA GLU A 54 -24.50 57.10 10.24
C GLU A 54 -23.84 57.19 11.63
N ALA A 55 -23.84 58.39 12.22
CA ALA A 55 -23.22 58.65 13.51
C ALA A 55 -23.91 57.87 14.64
N GLY A 56 -23.11 57.31 15.57
CA GLY A 56 -23.61 56.49 16.68
C GLY A 56 -23.79 55.01 16.37
N ASN A 57 -23.79 54.61 15.08
CA ASN A 57 -23.85 53.20 14.70
C ASN A 57 -22.51 52.47 14.88
N ARG A 58 -22.59 51.16 15.10
CA ARG A 58 -21.44 50.26 15.30
C ARG A 58 -20.78 49.86 13.98
N LEU A 59 -19.56 49.33 14.06
CA LEU A 59 -18.94 48.61 12.94
C LEU A 59 -19.74 47.36 12.61
N THR A 60 -19.80 47.02 11.32
CA THR A 60 -20.39 45.77 10.85
C THR A 60 -19.28 44.79 10.48
N ASN A 61 -19.44 43.52 10.84
CA ASN A 61 -18.46 42.47 10.55
C ASN A 61 -18.39 42.19 9.04
N PRO A 62 -17.22 41.87 8.47
CA PRO A 62 -17.14 41.34 7.11
C PRO A 62 -17.90 40.02 6.97
N THR A 63 -18.19 39.64 5.72
CA THR A 63 -18.57 38.26 5.40
C THR A 63 -17.45 37.30 5.81
N ASN A 64 -17.80 36.17 6.43
CA ASN A 64 -16.83 35.13 6.79
C ASN A 64 -16.09 34.62 5.55
N ASN A 65 -14.78 34.41 5.64
CA ASN A 65 -14.03 33.73 4.58
C ASN A 65 -14.12 32.21 4.77
N THR A 66 -14.48 31.49 3.71
CA THR A 66 -14.59 30.02 3.69
C THR A 66 -13.71 29.38 2.60
N THR A 67 -12.69 30.10 2.13
CA THR A 67 -11.89 29.68 0.96
C THR A 67 -10.78 28.69 1.27
N LYS A 68 -10.27 28.68 2.50
CA LYS A 68 -9.14 27.82 2.89
C LYS A 68 -9.62 26.41 3.24
N TRP A 69 -8.84 25.42 2.86
CA TRP A 69 -9.04 24.04 3.29
C TRP A 69 -7.77 23.53 3.98
N LEU A 70 -7.97 22.67 4.97
CA LEU A 70 -6.91 21.99 5.70
C LEU A 70 -6.83 20.56 5.19
N ASN A 71 -5.74 20.28 4.49
CA ASN A 71 -5.46 18.99 3.87
C ASN A 71 -4.26 18.37 4.58
N TYR A 72 -4.28 17.06 4.75
CA TYR A 72 -3.20 16.29 5.38
C TYR A 72 -3.17 14.84 4.92
N THR A 73 -1.98 14.25 5.09
CA THR A 73 -1.70 12.82 4.97
C THR A 73 -1.00 12.36 6.23
N SER A 74 -1.55 11.33 6.86
CA SER A 74 -1.11 10.78 8.13
C SER A 74 -0.99 9.27 8.03
N ALA A 75 0.22 8.73 8.21
CA ALA A 75 0.44 7.33 8.53
C ALA A 75 1.03 7.23 9.95
N VAL A 76 0.40 6.43 10.78
CA VAL A 76 0.71 6.25 12.20
C VAL A 76 0.83 4.76 12.52
N ALA A 77 1.58 4.42 13.57
CA ALA A 77 1.60 3.05 14.06
C ALA A 77 0.22 2.65 14.62
N SER A 78 0.01 1.34 14.80
CA SER A 78 -1.28 0.81 15.29
C SER A 78 -1.68 1.44 16.63
N GLY A 79 -2.87 2.05 16.68
CA GLY A 79 -3.39 2.76 17.86
C GLY A 79 -2.87 4.20 18.05
N GLY A 80 -1.91 4.64 17.24
CA GLY A 80 -1.43 6.02 17.24
C GLY A 80 -2.45 7.00 16.66
N THR A 81 -2.36 8.27 17.07
CA THR A 81 -3.14 9.37 16.48
C THR A 81 -2.32 10.65 16.40
N ARG A 82 -2.73 11.57 15.53
CA ARG A 82 -2.23 12.94 15.43
C ARG A 82 -3.29 13.94 15.85
N SER A 83 -2.85 15.14 16.19
CA SER A 83 -3.69 16.32 16.38
C SER A 83 -3.15 17.48 15.54
N ILE A 84 -4.02 18.41 15.15
CA ILE A 84 -3.62 19.67 14.53
C ILE A 84 -3.99 20.81 15.47
N THR A 85 -3.03 21.70 15.70
CA THR A 85 -3.20 22.92 16.49
C THR A 85 -3.12 24.15 15.61
N ALA A 86 -3.75 25.25 16.03
CA ALA A 86 -3.65 26.56 15.40
C ALA A 86 -3.30 27.65 16.42
N SER A 87 -2.47 28.62 16.02
CA SER A 87 -2.21 29.88 16.74
C SER A 87 -2.04 31.04 15.77
N ILE A 88 -2.03 32.26 16.29
CA ILE A 88 -1.75 33.49 15.52
C ILE A 88 -0.47 34.18 16.02
N THR A 89 0.24 34.87 15.13
CA THR A 89 1.47 35.59 15.47
C THR A 89 1.29 36.71 16.49
N GLN A 90 0.12 37.35 16.51
CA GLN A 90 -0.21 38.46 17.41
C GLN A 90 -1.72 38.60 17.59
N ASN A 91 -2.15 39.01 18.78
CA ASN A 91 -3.52 39.46 19.01
C ASN A 91 -3.69 40.90 18.48
N ILE A 92 -4.86 41.20 17.89
CA ILE A 92 -5.23 42.57 17.51
C ILE A 92 -6.07 43.18 18.66
N PRO A 93 -5.65 44.31 19.27
CA PRO A 93 -6.43 44.95 20.33
C PRO A 93 -7.86 45.30 19.88
N GLY A 94 -8.85 44.90 20.69
CA GLY A 94 -10.27 45.15 20.42
C GLY A 94 -10.93 44.21 19.41
N ILE A 95 -10.21 43.24 18.84
CA ILE A 95 -10.70 42.32 17.80
C ILE A 95 -10.50 40.85 18.23
N ASP A 96 -11.56 40.05 18.10
CA ASP A 96 -11.43 38.59 18.03
C ASP A 96 -11.24 38.18 16.56
N ILE A 97 -10.24 37.31 16.30
CA ILE A 97 -10.18 36.51 15.08
C ILE A 97 -10.68 35.12 15.45
N LYS A 98 -11.73 34.63 14.77
CA LYS A 98 -12.37 33.35 15.07
C LYS A 98 -12.19 32.36 13.93
N LEU A 99 -12.04 31.09 14.28
CA LEU A 99 -11.88 29.97 13.35
C LEU A 99 -12.91 28.88 13.69
N GLN A 100 -13.73 28.51 12.71
CA GLN A 100 -14.53 27.28 12.74
C GLN A 100 -13.98 26.31 11.69
N ILE A 101 -13.87 25.04 12.06
CA ILE A 101 -13.36 23.96 11.22
C ILE A 101 -14.55 23.05 10.88
N ALA A 102 -14.78 22.77 9.61
CA ALA A 102 -15.84 21.85 9.20
C ALA A 102 -15.45 20.38 9.46
N SER A 103 -16.44 19.48 9.46
CA SER A 103 -16.18 18.04 9.28
C SER A 103 -15.46 17.81 7.95
N ALA A 104 -14.60 16.79 7.89
CA ALA A 104 -13.88 16.48 6.66
C ALA A 104 -14.84 16.06 5.53
N THR A 105 -14.52 16.47 4.30
CA THR A 105 -15.25 16.06 3.08
C THR A 105 -14.25 15.75 1.95
N GLY A 106 -14.76 15.33 0.79
CA GLY A 106 -13.94 15.01 -0.38
C GLY A 106 -13.69 13.52 -0.57
N SER A 107 -12.59 13.17 -1.25
CA SER A 107 -12.22 11.80 -1.62
C SER A 107 -11.29 11.11 -0.62
N GLY A 108 -11.09 11.68 0.56
CA GLY A 108 -10.22 11.12 1.61
C GLY A 108 -10.73 9.82 2.21
N ALA A 109 -9.83 9.09 2.86
CA ALA A 109 -10.13 7.84 3.57
C ALA A 109 -9.39 7.73 4.89
N GLY A 110 -9.85 6.81 5.75
CA GLY A 110 -9.30 6.58 7.09
C GLY A 110 -9.92 7.45 8.17
N ALA A 111 -9.23 7.56 9.31
CA ALA A 111 -9.71 8.34 10.45
C ALA A 111 -9.32 9.82 10.31
N LEU A 112 -10.19 10.62 9.68
CA LEU A 112 -10.02 12.06 9.39
C LEU A 112 -10.23 12.98 10.62
N GLY A 113 -10.07 12.44 11.83
CA GLY A 113 -10.20 13.17 13.09
C GLY A 113 -11.55 13.84 13.33
N THR A 114 -11.61 14.58 14.43
CA THR A 114 -12.78 15.32 14.90
C THR A 114 -12.41 16.81 15.02
N PRO A 115 -13.09 17.72 14.31
CA PRO A 115 -12.87 19.16 14.45
C PRO A 115 -13.38 19.67 15.80
N SER A 116 -12.76 20.74 16.32
CA SER A 116 -13.26 21.47 17.48
C SER A 116 -14.53 22.27 17.17
N SER A 117 -15.21 22.75 18.21
CA SER A 117 -16.10 23.91 18.08
C SER A 117 -15.34 25.14 17.59
N GLN A 118 -16.06 26.19 17.17
CA GLN A 118 -15.47 27.50 16.88
C GLN A 118 -14.59 27.97 18.04
N ILE A 119 -13.39 28.44 17.72
CA ILE A 119 -12.43 29.04 18.67
C ILE A 119 -12.17 30.50 18.35
N THR A 120 -11.80 31.29 19.36
CA THR A 120 -11.07 32.55 19.14
C THR A 120 -9.58 32.21 19.11
N LEU A 121 -8.89 32.59 18.03
CA LEU A 121 -7.46 32.36 17.88
C LEU A 121 -6.66 33.25 18.85
N SER A 122 -5.55 32.71 19.34
CA SER A 122 -4.59 33.42 20.21
C SER A 122 -3.16 33.03 19.86
N THR A 123 -2.18 33.68 20.49
CA THR A 123 -0.76 33.27 20.39
C THR A 123 -0.48 31.90 21.01
N THR A 124 -1.38 31.37 21.85
CA THR A 124 -1.29 30.01 22.40
C THR A 124 -1.88 28.97 21.42
N PRO A 125 -1.10 27.96 20.98
CA PRO A 125 -1.60 26.88 20.14
C PRO A 125 -2.78 26.15 20.79
N THR A 126 -3.89 26.05 20.05
CA THR A 126 -5.11 25.39 20.47
C THR A 126 -5.45 24.26 19.49
N THR A 127 -5.81 23.08 19.99
CA THR A 127 -6.19 21.93 19.15
C THR A 127 -7.47 22.23 18.37
N ILE A 128 -7.39 22.14 17.04
CA ILE A 128 -8.51 22.38 16.12
C ILE A 128 -9.03 21.10 15.46
N VAL A 129 -8.21 20.05 15.36
CA VAL A 129 -8.60 18.70 14.93
C VAL A 129 -7.86 17.69 15.81
N SER A 130 -8.58 16.69 16.35
CA SER A 130 -8.01 15.64 17.19
C SER A 130 -8.32 14.24 16.65
N GLY A 131 -7.56 13.22 17.05
CA GLY A 131 -7.84 11.83 16.71
C GLY A 131 -7.63 11.47 15.23
N ILE A 132 -6.74 12.17 14.53
CA ILE A 132 -6.38 11.83 13.14
C ILE A 132 -5.58 10.52 13.17
N GLY A 133 -6.07 9.46 12.53
CA GLY A 133 -5.40 8.15 12.51
C GLY A 133 -4.51 7.96 11.27
N GLY A 134 -4.49 6.73 10.76
CA GLY A 134 -4.03 6.45 9.39
C GLY A 134 -5.08 6.97 8.41
N ALA A 135 -4.76 8.03 7.68
CA ALA A 135 -5.73 8.76 6.86
C ALA A 135 -5.07 9.67 5.82
N TYR A 136 -5.77 9.91 4.71
CA TYR A 136 -5.48 11.00 3.77
C TYR A 136 -6.79 11.73 3.45
N THR A 137 -6.72 13.04 3.28
CA THR A 137 -7.90 13.90 3.10
C THR A 137 -8.42 14.00 1.67
N GLY A 138 -7.60 13.63 0.68
CA GLY A 138 -7.70 14.13 -0.70
C GLY A 138 -6.93 15.45 -0.83
N ASN A 139 -6.34 15.70 -2.00
CA ASN A 139 -5.59 16.93 -2.31
C ASN A 139 -6.49 17.98 -2.99
N GLY A 140 -6.28 19.27 -2.74
CA GLY A 140 -7.05 20.35 -3.36
C GLY A 140 -8.27 20.84 -2.56
N VAL A 141 -8.75 22.02 -2.93
CA VAL A 141 -10.01 22.63 -2.48
C VAL A 141 -11.18 21.65 -2.58
N GLY A 142 -11.96 21.53 -1.51
CA GLY A 142 -13.09 20.59 -1.40
C GLY A 142 -12.74 19.25 -0.76
N ASN A 143 -11.46 19.01 -0.47
CA ASN A 143 -10.97 17.85 0.29
C ASN A 143 -10.49 18.29 1.68
N GLY A 144 -10.59 17.40 2.66
CA GLY A 144 -10.24 17.71 4.05
C GLY A 144 -11.24 18.65 4.72
N HIS A 145 -10.77 19.55 5.58
CA HIS A 145 -11.64 20.41 6.40
C HIS A 145 -11.70 21.84 5.86
N GLN A 146 -12.89 22.33 5.54
CA GLN A 146 -13.07 23.75 5.23
C GLN A 146 -12.83 24.60 6.48
N LEU A 147 -12.03 25.66 6.33
CA LEU A 147 -11.73 26.61 7.39
C LEU A 147 -12.56 27.88 7.18
N THR A 148 -13.38 28.22 8.19
CA THR A 148 -14.19 29.43 8.20
C THR A 148 -13.59 30.45 9.16
N PHE A 149 -13.08 31.55 8.61
CA PHE A 149 -12.56 32.68 9.37
C PHE A 149 -13.59 33.80 9.49
N SER A 150 -13.67 34.40 10.68
CA SER A 150 -14.43 35.62 10.91
C SER A 150 -13.71 36.55 11.89
N VAL A 151 -13.99 37.85 11.80
CA VAL A 151 -13.51 38.85 12.77
C VAL A 151 -14.68 39.57 13.41
N THR A 152 -14.59 39.82 14.72
CA THR A 152 -15.64 40.52 15.48
C THR A 152 -15.01 41.47 16.50
N PRO A 153 -15.44 42.74 16.58
CA PRO A 153 -15.02 43.63 17.65
C PRO A 153 -15.42 43.08 19.04
N ASN A 154 -14.43 42.92 19.93
CA ASN A 154 -14.64 42.45 21.31
C ASN A 154 -14.66 43.60 22.32
N ASN A 155 -13.87 44.67 22.10
CA ASN A 155 -13.84 45.85 22.95
C ASN A 155 -13.55 47.11 22.14
N TYR A 156 -14.56 47.99 22.06
CA TYR A 156 -14.50 49.24 21.31
C TYR A 156 -13.50 50.26 21.85
N THR A 157 -13.11 50.22 23.15
CA THR A 157 -12.11 51.15 23.69
C THR A 157 -10.70 50.92 23.16
N ASN A 158 -10.45 49.71 22.63
CA ASN A 158 -9.13 49.27 22.19
C ASN A 158 -8.99 49.28 20.65
N LEU A 159 -10.07 49.63 19.93
CA LEU A 159 -10.06 49.70 18.47
C LEU A 159 -9.28 50.93 18.00
N THR A 160 -8.41 50.71 17.02
CA THR A 160 -7.71 51.78 16.29
C THR A 160 -7.82 51.53 14.79
N ALA A 161 -8.01 52.59 14.01
CA ALA A 161 -8.05 52.48 12.55
C ALA A 161 -6.64 52.13 12.04
N SER A 162 -6.41 50.85 11.74
CA SER A 162 -5.10 50.30 11.40
C SER A 162 -5.22 49.07 10.52
N ASN A 163 -4.27 48.89 9.61
CA ASN A 163 -4.13 47.68 8.81
C ASN A 163 -3.21 46.71 9.55
N ASN A 164 -3.72 45.53 9.92
CA ASN A 164 -2.99 44.54 10.69
C ASN A 164 -2.81 43.27 9.85
N SER A 165 -1.57 42.78 9.73
CA SER A 165 -1.29 41.45 9.17
C SER A 165 -1.12 40.45 10.31
N VAL A 166 -1.78 39.31 10.21
CA VAL A 166 -1.70 38.22 11.19
C VAL A 166 -1.48 36.92 10.44
N THR A 167 -0.42 36.19 10.78
CA THR A 167 -0.18 34.85 10.24
C THR A 167 -0.81 33.84 11.19
N VAL A 168 -1.58 32.90 10.63
CA VAL A 168 -2.10 31.74 11.35
C VAL A 168 -1.12 30.59 11.14
N THR A 169 -0.53 30.08 12.21
CA THR A 169 0.37 28.93 12.18
C THR A 169 -0.42 27.67 12.53
N TYR A 170 -0.29 26.66 11.70
CA TYR A 170 -0.82 25.32 11.93
C TYR A 170 0.30 24.34 12.24
N THR A 171 0.10 23.44 13.20
CA THR A 171 1.07 22.40 13.55
C THR A 171 0.37 21.06 13.71
N ILE A 172 0.77 20.06 12.92
CA ILE A 172 0.38 18.66 13.11
C ILE A 172 1.38 17.95 14.04
N THR A 173 0.88 17.27 15.06
CA THR A 173 1.66 16.67 16.14
C THR A 173 1.33 15.19 16.29
N ASP A 174 2.33 14.34 16.53
CA ASP A 174 2.13 12.96 16.95
C ASP A 174 1.72 12.91 18.43
N ASN A 175 0.59 12.27 18.74
CA ASN A 175 0.13 12.14 20.13
C ASN A 175 0.73 10.90 20.84
N GLY A 176 1.59 10.13 20.15
CA GLY A 176 2.51 9.19 20.78
C GLY A 176 2.38 7.73 20.32
N VAL A 177 3.10 7.36 19.25
CA VAL A 177 3.82 6.07 19.17
C VAL A 177 5.17 6.30 18.48
N SER A 178 6.27 5.91 19.13
CA SER A 178 7.64 6.10 18.61
C SER A 178 7.80 5.49 17.20
N PRO A 179 8.51 6.14 16.26
CA PRO A 179 8.51 5.73 14.87
C PRO A 179 9.17 4.37 14.63
N ALA A 180 8.58 3.59 13.73
CA ALA A 180 9.35 2.62 12.97
C ALA A 180 10.25 3.42 11.99
N SER A 181 11.56 3.40 12.22
CA SER A 181 12.53 3.93 11.26
C SER A 181 12.38 3.25 9.89
N ASN A 182 12.83 3.92 8.82
CA ASN A 182 12.90 3.35 7.48
C ASN A 182 13.90 2.18 7.42
N ILE A 183 13.47 1.00 7.87
CA ILE A 183 14.24 -0.25 7.80
C ILE A 183 14.07 -0.81 6.37
N PRO A 184 15.17 -1.19 5.68
CA PRO A 184 15.07 -1.72 4.33
C PRO A 184 14.26 -3.02 4.28
N VAL A 185 13.49 -3.16 3.20
CA VAL A 185 12.74 -4.37 2.87
C VAL A 185 13.71 -5.54 2.66
N ASN A 186 13.55 -6.60 3.45
CA ASN A 186 14.34 -7.83 3.36
C ASN A 186 13.47 -8.95 2.81
N ILE A 187 13.96 -9.65 1.78
CA ILE A 187 13.24 -10.74 1.10
C ILE A 187 14.19 -11.93 1.02
N ALA A 188 13.78 -13.09 1.52
CA ALA A 188 14.58 -14.32 1.52
C ALA A 188 15.96 -14.21 2.20
N GLY A 189 16.13 -13.28 3.14
CA GLY A 189 17.43 -12.97 3.74
C GLY A 189 18.40 -12.21 2.82
N THR A 190 17.96 -11.85 1.61
CA THR A 190 18.70 -10.96 0.71
C THR A 190 18.26 -9.50 0.93
N PRO A 191 19.19 -8.53 0.84
CA PRO A 191 18.87 -7.10 0.84
C PRO A 191 18.33 -6.67 -0.53
N SER A 192 17.17 -7.20 -0.89
CA SER A 192 16.45 -6.88 -2.14
C SER A 192 15.26 -5.99 -1.83
N ALA A 193 15.49 -4.67 -1.89
CA ALA A 193 14.50 -3.69 -1.51
C ALA A 193 13.33 -3.62 -2.50
N ILE A 194 12.10 -3.68 -1.98
CA ILE A 194 10.97 -2.96 -2.59
C ILE A 194 11.10 -1.51 -2.14
N ILE A 195 11.19 -0.58 -3.09
CA ILE A 195 11.25 0.85 -2.81
C ILE A 195 9.83 1.41 -2.93
N ILE A 196 9.30 1.87 -1.80
CA ILE A 196 8.07 2.67 -1.75
C ILE A 196 8.51 4.14 -1.79
N PRO A 197 8.10 4.95 -2.79
CA PRO A 197 8.48 6.35 -2.85
C PRO A 197 7.81 7.13 -1.70
N PRO A 198 8.45 8.17 -1.15
CA PRO A 198 7.81 9.03 -0.16
C PRO A 198 6.61 9.74 -0.80
N ILE A 199 5.53 9.90 -0.02
CA ILE A 199 4.48 10.85 -0.37
C ILE A 199 5.08 12.25 -0.21
N THR A 200 4.88 13.12 -1.22
CA THR A 200 5.46 14.48 -1.25
C THR A 200 4.43 15.58 -1.07
N GLU A 201 3.15 15.23 -1.01
CA GLU A 201 2.03 16.19 -1.04
C GLU A 201 0.96 15.80 -0.02
N ALA A 202 0.37 16.79 0.63
CA ALA A 202 -0.68 16.59 1.61
C ALA A 202 -1.99 16.12 0.95
N GLY A 203 -2.75 15.29 1.65
CA GLY A 203 -4.01 14.75 1.14
C GLY A 203 -3.87 13.60 0.15
N ASN A 204 -2.66 13.27 -0.32
CA ASN A 204 -2.41 12.11 -1.19
C ASN A 204 -2.17 10.82 -0.38
N ASP A 205 -2.42 9.68 -1.04
CA ASP A 205 -2.05 8.33 -0.58
C ASP A 205 -0.96 7.72 -1.48
N TYR A 206 -0.43 6.57 -1.08
CA TYR A 206 0.32 5.68 -1.97
C TYR A 206 -0.55 5.20 -3.14
N THR A 207 0.08 4.88 -4.27
CA THR A 207 -0.64 4.47 -5.49
C THR A 207 0.01 3.25 -6.15
N GLY A 208 -0.85 2.35 -6.63
CA GLY A 208 -0.44 1.17 -7.40
C GLY A 208 0.22 0.06 -6.57
N SER A 209 1.33 -0.47 -7.08
CA SER A 209 2.03 -1.63 -6.52
C SER A 209 3.53 -1.50 -6.73
N TYR A 210 4.31 -1.95 -5.76
CA TYR A 210 5.76 -1.78 -5.72
C TYR A 210 6.46 -3.12 -5.92
N THR A 211 7.46 -3.16 -6.80
CA THR A 211 8.17 -4.39 -7.18
C THR A 211 9.60 -4.38 -6.63
N SER A 212 10.11 -5.56 -6.27
CA SER A 212 11.50 -5.76 -5.81
C SER A 212 12.52 -5.42 -6.88
N SER A 213 13.68 -4.90 -6.46
CA SER A 213 14.83 -4.80 -7.35
C SER A 213 15.34 -6.20 -7.72
N GLY A 214 15.25 -6.55 -9.00
CA GLY A 214 15.71 -7.84 -9.53
C GLY A 214 14.90 -9.04 -9.02
N ASN A 215 15.61 -10.09 -8.63
CA ASN A 215 15.06 -11.42 -8.31
C ASN A 215 15.48 -11.86 -6.91
N PRO A 216 14.82 -11.35 -5.84
CA PRO A 216 15.15 -11.68 -4.45
C PRO A 216 15.13 -13.17 -4.11
N ILE A 217 14.28 -13.94 -4.79
CA ILE A 217 14.11 -15.37 -4.55
C ILE A 217 14.65 -16.11 -5.76
N THR A 218 15.45 -17.14 -5.52
CA THR A 218 15.83 -18.13 -6.53
C THR A 218 15.41 -19.50 -6.03
N LEU A 219 14.45 -20.14 -6.70
CA LEU A 219 14.08 -21.51 -6.36
C LEU A 219 15.22 -22.44 -6.75
N GLY A 220 15.73 -23.18 -5.76
CA GLY A 220 16.75 -24.21 -5.96
C GLY A 220 16.31 -25.37 -6.86
N THR A 221 17.25 -26.24 -7.19
CA THR A 221 17.04 -27.39 -8.07
C THR A 221 15.99 -28.35 -7.51
N TYR A 222 15.04 -28.74 -8.36
CA TYR A 222 14.13 -29.84 -8.10
C TYR A 222 14.25 -30.90 -9.20
N THR A 223 14.37 -32.16 -8.82
CA THR A 223 14.56 -33.30 -9.73
C THR A 223 13.46 -34.31 -9.55
N ILE A 224 12.67 -34.47 -10.60
CA ILE A 224 11.56 -35.40 -10.73
C ILE A 224 12.12 -36.69 -11.35
N SER A 225 12.33 -37.72 -10.54
CA SER A 225 12.78 -39.03 -11.03
C SER A 225 11.59 -39.91 -11.42
N ARG A 226 11.63 -40.57 -12.59
CA ARG A 226 10.62 -41.58 -12.95
C ARG A 226 10.78 -42.79 -12.02
N SER A 227 9.70 -43.21 -11.38
CA SER A 227 9.65 -44.52 -10.71
C SER A 227 9.69 -45.62 -11.77
N VAL A 228 10.70 -46.49 -11.70
CA VAL A 228 10.88 -47.63 -12.62
C VAL A 228 9.81 -48.71 -12.39
N LEU A 229 9.09 -48.66 -11.25
CA LEU A 229 8.23 -49.74 -10.78
C LEU A 229 6.82 -49.76 -11.42
N LEU A 230 6.37 -48.68 -12.06
CA LEU A 230 4.99 -48.52 -12.56
C LEU A 230 4.91 -47.82 -13.94
N GLY A 231 5.39 -48.50 -14.98
CA GLY A 231 4.90 -48.33 -16.35
C GLY A 231 5.63 -47.34 -17.28
N LEU A 232 5.65 -47.68 -18.57
CA LEU A 232 6.10 -46.82 -19.66
C LEU A 232 5.00 -45.81 -20.05
N ALA A 233 4.58 -44.96 -19.12
CA ALA A 233 3.78 -43.78 -19.46
C ALA A 233 4.59 -42.87 -20.40
N LEU A 234 4.11 -42.73 -21.64
CA LEU A 234 4.64 -41.79 -22.62
C LEU A 234 4.34 -40.36 -22.14
N LEU A 235 5.39 -39.54 -22.00
CA LEU A 235 5.18 -38.10 -22.01
C LEU A 235 4.97 -37.68 -23.48
N GLU A 236 3.81 -37.07 -23.72
CA GLU A 236 3.45 -36.45 -24.99
C GLU A 236 3.59 -34.93 -24.88
N THR A 237 3.66 -34.25 -26.03
CA THR A 237 3.80 -32.79 -26.07
C THR A 237 2.59 -32.11 -25.42
N GLY A 238 2.86 -31.25 -24.43
CA GLY A 238 1.82 -30.58 -23.63
C GLY A 238 1.57 -31.23 -22.27
N SER A 239 2.24 -32.34 -21.93
CA SER A 239 2.13 -32.95 -20.59
C SER A 239 2.66 -32.01 -19.51
N ILE A 240 1.87 -31.76 -18.47
CA ILE A 240 2.34 -31.14 -17.23
C ILE A 240 3.13 -32.19 -16.44
N VAL A 241 4.40 -31.89 -16.15
CA VAL A 241 5.32 -32.79 -15.41
C VAL A 241 5.25 -32.49 -13.91
N SER A 242 5.15 -31.22 -13.56
CA SER A 242 4.95 -30.74 -12.20
C SER A 242 4.25 -29.38 -12.23
N GLN A 243 3.38 -29.15 -11.27
CA GLN A 243 2.79 -27.84 -11.00
C GLN A 243 3.43 -27.32 -9.72
N ILE A 244 4.02 -26.13 -9.78
CA ILE A 244 4.49 -25.43 -8.59
C ILE A 244 3.38 -24.53 -8.09
N LYS A 245 3.05 -24.71 -6.81
CA LYS A 245 2.07 -23.94 -6.06
C LYS A 245 2.78 -23.00 -5.10
N MET A 246 2.06 -21.97 -4.68
CA MET A 246 2.49 -21.02 -3.67
C MET A 246 1.36 -20.63 -2.73
N TYR A 247 1.74 -20.33 -1.50
CA TYR A 247 0.92 -19.64 -0.51
C TYR A 247 1.82 -18.81 0.42
N TYR A 248 1.24 -17.92 1.22
CA TYR A 248 1.96 -17.26 2.31
C TYR A 248 1.31 -17.49 3.67
N THR A 249 2.15 -17.63 4.70
CA THR A 249 1.72 -17.65 6.10
C THR A 249 2.08 -16.32 6.74
N PRO A 250 1.11 -15.49 7.15
CA PRO A 250 1.39 -14.22 7.81
C PRO A 250 2.02 -14.44 9.20
N THR A 251 2.99 -13.60 9.57
CA THR A 251 3.53 -13.50 10.94
C THR A 251 3.08 -12.20 11.59
N LEU A 252 3.17 -11.08 10.85
CA LEU A 252 2.50 -9.83 11.14
C LEU A 252 2.01 -9.26 9.81
N TRP A 253 0.70 -9.19 9.61
CA TRP A 253 0.09 -8.83 8.32
C TRP A 253 -1.11 -7.91 8.48
N ASN A 254 -1.46 -7.17 7.42
CA ASN A 254 -2.69 -6.42 7.30
C ASN A 254 -3.44 -6.91 6.05
N ASN A 255 -4.74 -7.14 6.15
CA ASN A 255 -5.53 -7.74 5.05
C ASN A 255 -5.66 -6.86 3.80
N SER A 256 -5.34 -5.57 3.88
CA SER A 256 -5.22 -4.70 2.70
C SER A 256 -3.92 -4.91 1.93
N LEU A 257 -2.92 -5.58 2.50
CA LEU A 257 -1.65 -5.85 1.83
C LEU A 257 -1.71 -7.16 1.04
N HIS A 258 -1.28 -7.08 -0.22
CA HIS A 258 -1.28 -8.19 -1.17
C HIS A 258 0.14 -8.51 -1.65
N LEU A 259 0.46 -9.80 -1.80
CA LEU A 259 1.73 -10.29 -2.33
C LEU A 259 1.54 -10.89 -3.72
N TYR A 260 2.48 -10.65 -4.62
CA TYR A 260 2.48 -11.23 -5.96
C TYR A 260 3.88 -11.74 -6.31
N ALA A 261 3.96 -12.87 -7.02
CA ALA A 261 5.22 -13.47 -7.46
C ALA A 261 5.30 -13.49 -8.99
N ASN A 262 6.47 -13.20 -9.54
CA ASN A 262 6.73 -13.29 -10.99
C ASN A 262 7.98 -14.09 -11.28
N ARG A 263 7.85 -15.10 -12.13
CA ARG A 263 8.94 -15.93 -12.62
C ARG A 263 9.62 -15.26 -13.82
N ASN A 264 10.88 -14.90 -13.68
CA ASN A 264 11.66 -14.17 -14.69
C ASN A 264 12.65 -15.06 -15.47
N GLY A 265 12.44 -16.39 -15.48
CA GLY A 265 13.32 -17.33 -16.16
C GLY A 265 13.22 -18.74 -15.59
N GLY A 266 14.38 -19.39 -15.51
CA GLY A 266 14.54 -20.77 -15.06
C GLY A 266 15.11 -21.67 -16.14
N THR A 267 15.88 -22.68 -15.75
CA THR A 267 16.38 -23.72 -16.66
C THR A 267 15.68 -25.03 -16.36
N GLY A 268 15.03 -25.62 -17.36
CA GLY A 268 14.56 -27.00 -17.29
C GLY A 268 15.58 -27.94 -17.96
N THR A 269 15.79 -29.12 -17.40
CA THR A 269 16.67 -30.15 -17.97
C THR A 269 15.98 -31.52 -18.03
N ILE A 270 16.42 -32.34 -18.98
CA ILE A 270 15.98 -33.73 -19.15
C ILE A 270 17.22 -34.61 -19.05
N THR A 271 17.16 -35.63 -18.20
CA THR A 271 18.16 -36.71 -18.14
C THR A 271 17.56 -37.97 -18.76
N GLY A 272 18.34 -38.68 -19.58
CA GLY A 272 17.92 -39.88 -20.29
C GLY A 272 17.95 -39.70 -21.82
N LEU A 273 17.51 -40.72 -22.56
CA LEU A 273 17.48 -40.67 -24.02
C LEU A 273 16.12 -40.15 -24.49
N CYS A 274 16.10 -38.96 -25.11
CA CYS A 274 14.89 -38.33 -25.62
C CYS A 274 15.24 -37.47 -26.85
N LEU A 275 14.82 -37.89 -28.04
CA LEU A 275 15.13 -37.19 -29.29
C LEU A 275 14.07 -36.12 -29.57
N GLY A 276 14.51 -34.87 -29.79
CA GLY A 276 13.61 -33.75 -30.05
C GLY A 276 12.76 -33.32 -28.85
N CYS A 277 13.15 -33.72 -27.63
CA CYS A 277 12.43 -33.38 -26.41
C CYS A 277 12.97 -32.09 -25.77
N SER A 278 12.08 -31.31 -25.18
CA SER A 278 12.42 -30.13 -24.37
C SER A 278 11.48 -30.01 -23.19
N VAL A 279 11.91 -29.31 -22.15
CA VAL A 279 11.04 -28.86 -21.06
C VAL A 279 10.98 -27.35 -21.05
N TYR A 280 9.80 -26.83 -20.74
CA TYR A 280 9.52 -25.39 -20.73
C TYR A 280 8.57 -25.07 -19.58
N PHE A 281 8.47 -23.79 -19.23
CA PHE A 281 7.59 -23.33 -18.17
C PHE A 281 6.40 -22.61 -18.77
N ASN A 282 5.21 -22.94 -18.30
CA ASN A 282 3.99 -22.19 -18.57
C ASN A 282 3.53 -21.44 -17.31
N ASN A 283 2.79 -20.34 -17.51
CA ASN A 283 2.30 -19.47 -16.44
C ASN A 283 3.44 -18.83 -15.58
N GLY A 284 3.04 -18.13 -14.53
CA GLY A 284 3.91 -17.47 -13.54
C GLY A 284 4.59 -16.18 -13.98
N ASN A 285 4.34 -15.70 -15.21
CA ASN A 285 5.00 -14.54 -15.82
C ASN A 285 4.16 -13.24 -15.81
N THR A 286 3.07 -13.20 -15.04
CA THR A 286 2.11 -12.07 -15.00
C THR A 286 1.81 -11.54 -13.60
N TYR A 287 2.69 -11.78 -12.62
CA TYR A 287 2.45 -11.46 -11.20
C TYR A 287 1.09 -12.00 -10.65
N PRO A 288 0.81 -13.32 -10.69
CA PRO A 288 -0.28 -13.89 -9.90
C PRO A 288 -0.13 -13.58 -8.41
N GLU A 289 -1.27 -13.40 -7.73
CA GLU A 289 -1.32 -13.15 -6.29
C GLU A 289 -0.96 -14.42 -5.51
N ILE A 290 -0.14 -14.25 -4.47
CA ILE A 290 0.16 -15.28 -3.48
C ILE A 290 -0.94 -15.20 -2.42
N LEU A 291 -1.80 -16.22 -2.35
CA LEU A 291 -2.88 -16.27 -1.37
C LEU A 291 -2.41 -16.88 -0.04
N GLN A 292 -3.22 -16.77 1.03
CA GLN A 292 -2.98 -17.48 2.30
C GLN A 292 -3.32 -18.98 2.23
N THR A 293 -3.85 -19.41 1.09
CA THR A 293 -4.17 -20.81 0.74
C THR A 293 -3.40 -21.19 -0.53
N ASP A 294 -3.20 -22.47 -0.77
CA ASP A 294 -2.52 -22.97 -1.98
C ASP A 294 -3.13 -22.41 -3.27
N SER A 295 -2.26 -21.86 -4.11
CA SER A 295 -2.57 -21.32 -5.43
C SER A 295 -1.55 -21.83 -6.45
N ALA A 296 -1.98 -22.15 -7.67
CA ALA A 296 -1.05 -22.56 -8.73
C ALA A 296 -0.24 -21.35 -9.21
N PHE A 297 1.08 -21.51 -9.36
CA PHE A 297 1.98 -20.43 -9.77
C PHE A 297 2.51 -20.63 -11.20
N PHE A 298 3.18 -21.75 -11.45
CA PHE A 298 3.66 -22.11 -12.79
C PHE A 298 3.74 -23.63 -12.96
N ASP A 299 3.69 -24.07 -14.22
CA ASP A 299 3.76 -25.48 -14.59
C ASP A 299 5.08 -25.75 -15.32
N LEU A 300 5.77 -26.84 -14.95
CA LEU A 300 6.83 -27.43 -15.76
C LEU A 300 6.18 -28.37 -16.77
N MET A 301 6.33 -28.05 -18.05
CA MET A 301 5.74 -28.78 -19.17
C MET A 301 6.80 -29.53 -19.98
N PHE A 302 6.38 -30.66 -20.56
CA PHE A 302 7.17 -31.44 -21.50
C PHE A 302 6.69 -31.21 -22.94
N ALA A 303 7.65 -31.13 -23.87
CA ALA A 303 7.45 -31.24 -25.31
C ALA A 303 8.37 -32.32 -25.86
N GLY A 304 7.89 -33.07 -26.85
CA GLY A 304 8.62 -34.17 -27.47
C GLY A 304 7.70 -35.31 -27.91
N THR A 305 8.21 -36.14 -28.81
CA THR A 305 7.59 -37.38 -29.26
C THR A 305 8.40 -38.56 -28.73
N LEU A 306 7.79 -39.40 -27.88
CA LEU A 306 8.37 -40.63 -27.31
C LEU A 306 9.39 -40.42 -26.17
N GLY A 307 8.97 -39.83 -25.03
CA GLY A 307 9.76 -39.73 -23.79
C GLY A 307 10.05 -41.06 -23.04
N LEU A 308 10.16 -42.19 -23.74
CA LEU A 308 10.22 -43.55 -23.18
C LEU A 308 11.45 -43.82 -22.30
N LEU A 309 12.57 -43.15 -22.58
CA LEU A 309 13.85 -43.35 -21.90
C LEU A 309 14.33 -42.10 -21.14
N VAL A 310 13.41 -41.16 -20.87
CA VAL A 310 13.61 -40.10 -19.88
C VAL A 310 13.71 -40.76 -18.51
N THR A 311 14.77 -40.50 -17.77
CA THR A 311 14.96 -41.01 -16.40
C THR A 311 14.61 -39.96 -15.36
N GLN A 312 14.93 -38.69 -15.64
CA GLN A 312 14.66 -37.56 -14.78
C GLN A 312 14.27 -36.32 -15.60
N ILE A 313 13.41 -35.50 -15.03
CA ILE A 313 13.16 -34.13 -15.47
C ILE A 313 13.46 -33.23 -14.28
N SER A 314 14.18 -32.14 -14.49
CA SER A 314 14.50 -31.20 -13.42
C SER A 314 14.21 -29.77 -13.85
N TYR A 315 14.07 -28.89 -12.86
CA TYR A 315 14.35 -27.48 -13.04
C TYR A 315 15.39 -27.00 -12.04
N SER A 316 16.08 -25.92 -12.36
CA SER A 316 16.99 -25.21 -11.46
C SER A 316 17.00 -23.72 -11.71
N SER A 317 17.47 -22.97 -10.71
CA SER A 317 17.72 -21.54 -10.77
C SER A 317 16.54 -20.76 -11.32
N ILE A 318 15.35 -20.89 -10.71
CA ILE A 318 14.16 -20.14 -11.10
C ILE A 318 14.18 -18.77 -10.40
N PRO A 319 14.47 -17.65 -11.10
CA PRO A 319 14.48 -16.34 -10.49
C PRO A 319 13.05 -15.80 -10.34
N ILE A 320 12.70 -15.36 -9.13
CA ILE A 320 11.39 -14.83 -8.76
C ILE A 320 11.52 -13.39 -8.27
N SER A 321 10.79 -12.46 -8.91
CA SER A 321 10.51 -11.13 -8.36
C SER A 321 9.27 -11.18 -7.48
N ILE A 322 9.29 -10.41 -6.39
CA ILE A 322 8.13 -10.15 -5.53
C ILE A 322 7.60 -8.73 -5.79
N ARG A 323 6.27 -8.57 -5.67
CA ARG A 323 5.57 -7.29 -5.72
C ARG A 323 4.60 -7.21 -4.53
N LEU A 324 4.48 -6.01 -3.98
CA LEU A 324 3.57 -5.64 -2.89
C LEU A 324 2.47 -4.71 -3.44
N GLY A 325 1.21 -5.01 -3.16
CA GLY A 325 0.05 -4.18 -3.50
C GLY A 325 -0.77 -3.81 -2.27
N GLY A 326 -1.67 -2.83 -2.44
CA GLY A 326 -2.59 -2.37 -1.38
C GLY A 326 -1.92 -1.60 -0.23
N VAL A 327 -0.72 -1.06 -0.50
CA VAL A 327 -0.07 -0.08 0.38
C VAL A 327 -0.91 1.19 0.43
N SER A 328 -1.20 1.68 1.64
CA SER A 328 -1.96 2.90 1.89
C SER A 328 -1.53 3.48 3.25
N VAL A 329 -1.64 4.80 3.46
CA VAL A 329 -1.46 5.44 4.77
C VAL A 329 -2.54 5.05 5.79
N THR A 330 -3.63 4.46 5.32
CA THR A 330 -4.66 3.83 6.17
C THR A 330 -4.21 2.48 6.74
N VAL A 331 -3.19 1.86 6.15
CA VAL A 331 -2.49 0.70 6.73
C VAL A 331 -1.50 1.22 7.77
N PRO A 332 -1.51 0.69 9.02
CA PRO A 332 -0.60 1.18 10.07
C PRO A 332 0.89 1.13 9.68
N ALA A 333 1.63 2.16 10.08
CA ALA A 333 3.08 2.21 9.92
C ALA A 333 3.75 1.15 10.82
N ALA A 334 4.27 0.09 10.20
CA ALA A 334 4.86 -1.07 10.86
C ALA A 334 5.78 -1.84 9.89
N THR A 335 6.56 -2.78 10.43
CA THR A 335 7.26 -3.81 9.64
C THR A 335 6.39 -5.07 9.58
N TYR A 336 5.78 -5.30 8.42
CA TYR A 336 4.96 -6.47 8.12
C TYR A 336 5.82 -7.65 7.67
N THR A 337 5.53 -8.85 8.17
CA THR A 337 6.30 -10.07 7.91
C THR A 337 5.42 -11.26 7.58
N ALA A 338 5.88 -12.08 6.63
CA ALA A 338 5.23 -13.32 6.22
C ALA A 338 6.28 -14.35 5.75
N GLN A 339 5.88 -15.61 5.67
CA GLN A 339 6.65 -16.66 5.01
C GLN A 339 5.94 -17.05 3.71
N ILE A 340 6.61 -16.90 2.57
CA ILE A 340 6.14 -17.42 1.28
C ILE A 340 6.64 -18.86 1.15
N ASN A 341 5.75 -19.79 0.84
CA ASN A 341 6.05 -21.20 0.65
C ASN A 341 5.80 -21.59 -0.80
N PHE A 342 6.81 -22.14 -1.48
CA PHE A 342 6.69 -22.74 -2.81
C PHE A 342 6.81 -24.26 -2.70
N HIS A 343 5.86 -25.00 -3.23
CA HIS A 343 5.82 -26.47 -3.14
C HIS A 343 5.20 -27.11 -4.40
N GLN A 344 5.16 -28.44 -4.47
CA GLN A 344 4.43 -29.22 -5.49
C GLN A 344 3.22 -29.92 -4.86
#